data_AF-A0A534ZMJ8-F1
#
_entry.id   AF-A0A534ZMJ8-F1
#
_cell.length_a   1.000
_cell.length_b   1.000
_cell.length_c   1.000
_cell.angle_alpha   90.00
_cell.angle_beta   90.00
_cell.angle_gamma   90.00
#
_symmetry.space_group_name_H-M   'P 1'
#
loop_
_entity.id
_entity.type
_entity.pdbx_description
1 polymer ?
#
loop_
_entity_poly.entity_id
_entity_poly.type
_entity_poly.pdbx_seq_one_letter_code
_entity_poly.pdbx_strand_id
1 'polypeptide(L)' 'MRAAPESFAEALRRRGLAAPARLLLDAHRPLRPLLAETGVFLSPVLRPLLGHRYRAVQDLLEHDTTYDQLIESLDDAEHR' A
#
# COMPACT_ATOMS: atom_id res chain seq x y z
N MET A 1 -13.90 12.56 1.83
CA MET A 1 -12.65 12.00 1.25
C MET A 1 -12.76 10.49 1.36
N ARG A 2 -12.81 9.73 0.25
CA ARG A 2 -12.69 8.26 0.33
C ARG A 2 -11.31 7.93 0.89
N ALA A 3 -11.23 7.01 1.84
CA ALA A 3 -9.96 6.57 2.40
C ALA A 3 -9.09 6.07 1.24
N ALA A 4 -7.85 6.55 1.14
CA ALA A 4 -6.93 6.18 0.06
C ALA A 4 -6.84 4.66 -0.22
N PRO A 5 -6.88 3.77 0.81
CA PRO A 5 -6.85 2.32 0.62
C PRO A 5 -8.03 1.78 -0.21
N GLU A 6 -9.26 2.18 0.11
CA GLU A 6 -10.47 1.72 -0.60
C GLU A 6 -10.44 2.14 -2.07
N SER A 7 -9.97 3.36 -2.35
CA SER A 7 -9.87 3.85 -3.71
C SER A 7 -8.82 3.10 -4.55
N PHE A 8 -7.75 2.63 -3.90
CA PHE A 8 -6.66 1.91 -4.54
C PHE A 8 -6.99 0.43 -4.74
N ALA A 9 -7.57 -0.22 -3.72
CA ALA A 9 -8.06 -1.59 -3.81
C ALA A 9 -9.12 -1.75 -4.91
N GLU A 10 -10.08 -0.83 -4.99
CA GLU A 10 -11.08 -0.81 -6.07
C GLU A 10 -10.44 -0.64 -7.45
N ALA A 11 -9.38 0.17 -7.55
CA ALA A 11 -8.65 0.37 -8.79
C ALA A 11 -7.83 -0.86 -9.21
N LEU A 12 -7.39 -1.69 -8.25
CA LEU A 12 -6.74 -2.97 -8.51
C LEU A 12 -7.76 -4.05 -8.88
N ARG A 13 -8.90 -4.10 -8.17
CA ARG A 13 -10.02 -4.99 -8.49
C ARG A 13 -10.52 -4.82 -9.92
N ARG A 14 -10.77 -3.57 -10.35
CA ARG A 14 -11.20 -3.25 -11.73
C ARG A 14 -10.20 -3.72 -12.80
N ARG A 15 -8.95 -3.97 -12.42
CA ARG A 15 -7.89 -4.47 -13.31
C ARG A 15 -7.63 -5.97 -13.15
N GLY A 16 -8.39 -6.67 -12.30
CA GLY A 16 -8.16 -8.08 -11.97
C GLY A 16 -6.89 -8.33 -11.16
N LEU A 17 -6.38 -7.31 -10.46
CA LEU A 17 -5.10 -7.34 -9.74
C LEU A 17 -5.24 -7.44 -8.22
N ALA A 18 -6.46 -7.59 -7.69
CA ALA A 18 -6.70 -7.61 -6.24
C ALA A 18 -5.98 -8.79 -5.55
N ALA A 19 -6.23 -10.03 -6.00
CA ALA A 19 -5.61 -11.24 -5.46
C ALA A 19 -4.06 -11.23 -5.52
N PRO A 20 -3.39 -10.91 -6.66
CA PRO A 20 -1.94 -10.84 -6.69
C PRO A 20 -1.38 -9.69 -5.84
N ALA A 21 -2.07 -8.54 -5.74
CA ALA A 21 -1.65 -7.46 -4.86
C ALA A 21 -1.73 -7.87 -3.38
N ARG A 22 -2.80 -8.57 -2.98
CA ARG A 22 -2.95 -9.14 -1.64
C ARG A 22 -1.81 -10.12 -1.33
N LEU A 23 -1.56 -11.09 -2.20
CA LEU A 23 -0.48 -12.07 -2.04
C LEU A 23 0.89 -11.39 -1.89
N LEU A 24 1.16 -10.37 -2.69
CA LEU A 24 2.40 -9.63 -2.62
C LEU A 24 2.52 -8.86 -1.30
N LEU A 25 1.46 -8.17 -0.86
CA LEU A 25 1.47 -7.44 0.41
C LEU A 25 1.62 -8.37 1.62
N ASP A 26 0.97 -9.54 1.61
CA ASP A 26 1.02 -10.53 2.70
C ASP A 26 2.39 -11.23 2.75
N ALA A 27 2.99 -11.52 1.58
CA ALA A 27 4.36 -12.02 1.51
C ALA A 27 5.40 -11.02 2.05
N HIS A 28 5.13 -9.72 1.96
CA HIS A 28 5.97 -8.66 2.50
C HIS A 28 5.63 -8.28 3.95
N ARG A 29 4.58 -8.87 4.54
CA ARG A 29 4.20 -8.64 5.94
C ARG A 29 5.36 -8.84 6.94
N PRO A 30 6.24 -9.86 6.80
CA PRO A 30 7.39 -10.03 7.69
C PRO A 30 8.45 -8.93 7.54
N LEU A 31 8.51 -8.28 6.38
CA LEU A 31 9.46 -7.22 6.06
C LEU A 31 8.97 -5.83 6.51
N ARG A 32 7.75 -5.73 7.06
CA ARG A 32 7.15 -4.44 7.48
C ARG A 32 8.03 -3.58 8.37
N PRO A 33 8.68 -4.10 9.43
CA PRO A 33 9.55 -3.28 10.28
C PRO A 33 10.70 -2.65 9.48
N LEU A 34 11.22 -3.40 8.51
CA LEU A 34 12.27 -2.92 7.62
C LEU A 34 11.72 -1.89 6.63
N LEU A 35 10.54 -2.10 6.06
CA LEU A 35 9.95 -1.21 5.06
C LEU A 35 9.67 0.19 5.61
N ALA A 36 9.28 0.33 6.89
CA ALA A 36 9.13 1.61 7.55
C ALA A 36 10.47 2.38 7.63
N GLU A 37 11.54 1.71 8.06
CA GLU A 37 12.89 2.29 8.12
C GLU A 37 13.47 2.55 6.71
N THR A 38 13.19 1.65 5.77
CA THR A 38 13.68 1.75 4.38
C THR A 38 12.97 2.87 3.62
N GLY A 39 11.71 3.19 3.98
CA GLY A 39 10.97 4.33 3.42
C GLY A 39 11.67 5.66 3.71
N VAL A 40 12.19 5.82 4.93
CA VAL A 40 13.00 6.99 5.32
C VAL A 40 14.35 6.98 4.61
N PHE A 41 15.01 5.82 4.51
CA PHE A 41 16.31 5.68 3.84
C PHE A 41 16.24 5.95 2.32
N LEU A 42 15.20 5.44 1.65
CA LEU A 42 14.99 5.59 0.20
C LEU A 42 14.27 6.90 -0.17
N SER A 43 13.83 7.69 0.82
CA SER A 43 13.22 9.02 0.66
C SER A 43 13.87 9.89 -0.42
N PRO A 44 15.21 10.05 -0.47
CA PRO A 44 15.88 10.91 -1.45
C PRO A 44 15.73 10.41 -2.89
N VAL A 45 15.58 9.10 -3.06
CA VAL A 45 15.41 8.44 -4.37
C VAL A 45 13.93 8.40 -4.76
N LEU A 46 13.04 8.14 -3.81
CA LEU A 46 11.60 7.99 -4.03
C LEU A 46 10.88 9.33 -4.20
N ARG A 47 11.29 10.39 -3.48
CA ARG A 47 10.72 11.74 -3.60
C ARG A 47 10.67 12.26 -5.05
N PRO A 48 11.79 12.29 -5.79
CA PRO A 48 11.78 12.81 -7.16
C PRO A 48 10.98 11.92 -8.13
N LEU A 49 10.90 10.60 -7.89
CA LEU A 49 10.17 9.67 -8.76
C LEU A 49 8.66 9.72 -8.55
N LEU A 50 8.20 9.88 -7.30
CA LEU A 50 6.78 9.82 -6.94
C LEU A 50 6.14 11.22 -6.84
N GLY A 51 6.95 12.27 -6.68
CA GLY A 51 6.49 13.66 -6.54
C GLY A 51 5.42 13.80 -5.46
N HIS A 52 4.29 14.40 -5.83
CA HIS A 52 3.07 14.52 -5.01
C HIS A 52 2.52 13.21 -4.42
N ARG A 53 2.79 12.03 -5.01
CA ARG A 53 2.34 10.73 -4.49
C ARG A 53 3.23 10.18 -3.39
N TYR A 54 4.42 10.75 -3.19
CA TYR A 54 5.38 10.33 -2.18
C TYR A 54 4.78 10.33 -0.77
N ARG A 55 3.96 11.34 -0.44
CA ARG A 55 3.34 11.47 0.89
C ARG A 55 2.35 10.33 1.18
N ALA A 56 1.56 9.93 0.19
CA ALA A 56 0.63 8.81 0.31
C ALA A 56 1.37 7.46 0.43
N VAL A 57 2.53 7.32 -0.24
CA VAL A 57 3.38 6.13 -0.13
C VAL A 57 4.10 6.09 1.22
N GLN A 58 4.58 7.23 1.73
CA GLN A 58 5.13 7.30 3.09
C GLN A 58 4.08 6.99 4.15
N ASP A 59 2.88 7.58 4.05
CA ASP A 59 1.81 7.31 5.01
C ASP A 59 1.47 5.81 5.03
N LEU A 60 1.49 5.13 3.88
CA LEU A 60 1.29 3.68 3.77
C LEU A 60 2.42 2.85 4.41
N LEU A 61 3.66 3.35 4.35
CA LEU A 61 4.85 2.66 4.87
C LEU A 61 5.10 2.93 6.36
N GLU A 62 4.74 4.12 6.86
CA GLU A 62 4.95 4.54 8.24
C GLU A 62 3.79 4.15 9.17
N HIS A 63 2.56 4.02 8.66
CA HIS A 63 1.40 3.70 9.47
C HIS A 63 0.98 2.25 9.27
N ASP A 64 1.28 1.42 10.27
CA ASP A 64 0.89 0.01 10.31
C ASP A 64 -0.58 -0.23 10.00
N THR A 65 -1.45 0.63 10.52
CA THR A 65 -2.89 0.56 10.30
C THR A 65 -3.29 0.73 8.84
N THR A 66 -2.55 1.53 8.05
CA THR A 66 -2.88 1.79 6.64
C THR A 66 -2.49 0.61 5.74
N TYR A 67 -1.42 -0.11 6.10
CA TYR A 67 -1.01 -1.33 5.40
C TYR A 67 -2.02 -2.46 5.64
N ASP A 68 -2.44 -2.67 6.89
CA ASP A 68 -3.45 -3.68 7.24
C ASP A 68 -4.82 -3.33 6.64
N GLN A 69 -5.23 -2.05 6.66
CA GLN A 69 -6.45 -1.58 5.99
C GLN A 69 -6.42 -1.78 4.47
N LEU A 70 -5.25 -1.72 3.83
CA LEU A 70 -5.14 -1.99 2.41
C LEU A 70 -5.31 -3.49 2.11
N ILE A 71 -4.73 -4.36 2.94
CA ILE A 71 -4.92 -5.82 2.83
C ILE A 71 -6.40 -6.18 3.02
N GLU A 72 -7.03 -5.64 4.06
CA GLU A 72 -8.45 -5.86 4.37
C GLU A 72 -9.34 -5.33 3.23
N SER A 73 -9.07 -4.12 2.73
CA SER A 73 -9.81 -3.56 1.60
C SER A 73 -9.63 -4.34 0.30
N LEU A 74 -8.47 -4.99 0.08
CA LEU A 74 -8.26 -5.88 -1.06
C LEU A 74 -9.02 -7.19 -0.92
N ASP A 75 -9.15 -7.71 0.31
CA ASP A 75 -9.95 -8.90 0.61
C ASP A 75 -11.44 -8.65 0.37
N ASP A 76 -11.95 -7.54 0.88
CA ASP A 76 -13.33 -7.09 0.66
C ASP A 76 -13.64 -6.85 -0.82
N ALA A 77 -12.65 -6.38 -1.57
CA ALA A 77 -12.75 -6.14 -3.00
C ALA A 77 -12.75 -7.46 -3.81
N GLU A 78 -12.09 -8.50 -3.34
CA GLU A 78 -12.11 -9.82 -3.98
C GLU A 78 -13.44 -10.55 -3.76
N HIS A 79 -14.05 -10.38 -2.58
CA HIS A 79 -15.27 -11.09 -2.17
C HIS A 79 -16.58 -10.35 -2.50
N ARG A 80 -16.53 -9.21 -3.22
CA ARG A 80 -17.69 -8.42 -3.69
C ARG A 80 -17.85 -8.44 -5.22
#